data_AF-A0A2A2HEP5-F1
#
_entry.id   AF-A0A2A2HEP5-F1
#
_cell.length_a   1.000
_cell.length_b   1.000
_cell.length_c   1.000
_cell.angle_alpha   90.00
_cell.angle_beta   90.00
_cell.angle_gamma   90.00
#
_symmetry.space_group_name_H-M   'P 1'
#
loop_
_entity.id
_entity.type
_entity.pdbx_description
1 polymer ?
#
loop_
_entity_poly.entity_id
_entity_poly.type
_entity_poly.pdbx_seq_one_letter_code
_entity_poly.pdbx_strand_id
1 'polypeptide(L)' 'MILKCDICGHEFDLENAGCCDCGFGCGGSMVKCPECGLHMDLPEELREEHERIYNEKTIFTKLEKKLAEDEQKQQ' A
#
# COMPACT_ATOMS: atom_id res chain seq x y z
N MET A 1 -0.48 -12.04 5.34
CA MET A 1 -1.82 -12.58 5.03
C MET A 1 -1.97 -12.62 3.52
N ILE A 2 -2.43 -13.75 2.98
CA ILE A 2 -2.50 -13.97 1.53
C ILE A 2 -3.86 -13.50 1.01
N LEU A 3 -3.85 -12.62 0.02
CA LEU A 3 -5.00 -12.16 -0.75
C LEU A 3 -5.15 -13.03 -1.98
N LYS A 4 -6.40 -13.32 -2.36
CA LYS A 4 -6.72 -14.04 -3.58
C LYS A 4 -7.54 -13.16 -4.51
N CYS A 5 -7.14 -13.08 -5.77
CA CYS A 5 -7.93 -12.42 -6.79
C CYS A 5 -9.11 -13.27 -7.22
N ASP A 6 -10.33 -12.76 -7.06
CA ASP A 6 -11.55 -13.46 -7.49
C ASP A 6 -11.68 -13.59 -9.01
N ILE A 7 -10.95 -12.76 -9.77
CA ILE A 7 -11.01 -12.76 -11.24
C ILE A 7 -9.96 -13.68 -11.86
N CYS A 8 -8.69 -13.57 -11.46
CA CYS A 8 -7.62 -14.40 -12.03
C CYS A 8 -7.21 -15.58 -11.16
N GLY A 9 -7.70 -15.67 -9.92
CA GLY A 9 -7.36 -16.72 -8.97
C GLY A 9 -5.96 -16.61 -8.36
N HIS A 10 -5.20 -15.56 -8.70
CA HIS A 10 -3.82 -15.37 -8.23
C HIS A 10 -3.79 -15.03 -6.74
N GLU A 11 -2.90 -15.69 -6.01
CA GLU A 11 -2.71 -15.51 -4.57
C GLU A 11 -1.42 -14.72 -4.32
N PHE A 12 -1.52 -13.61 -3.58
CA PHE A 12 -0.42 -12.67 -3.36
C PHE A 12 -0.51 -12.01 -1.98
N ASP A 13 0.62 -11.52 -1.46
CA ASP A 13 0.67 -10.78 -0.20
C ASP A 13 0.37 -9.29 -0.39
N LEU A 14 -0.08 -8.64 0.69
CA LEU A 14 -0.36 -7.20 0.74
C LEU A 14 0.84 -6.33 0.34
N GLU A 15 2.07 -6.78 0.61
CA GLU A 15 3.29 -6.08 0.20
C GLU A 15 3.55 -6.11 -1.31
N ASN A 16 3.12 -7.19 -1.95
CA ASN A 16 3.22 -7.42 -3.40
C ASN A 16 2.01 -6.85 -4.16
N ALA A 17 0.98 -6.42 -3.43
CA ALA A 17 -0.16 -5.75 -4.00
C ALA A 17 0.24 -4.36 -4.52
N GLY A 18 -0.26 -3.99 -5.69
CA GLY A 18 -0.08 -2.64 -6.21
C GLY A 18 -0.93 -1.64 -5.42
N CYS A 19 -0.42 -0.42 -5.24
CA CYS A 19 -1.23 0.67 -4.72
C CYS A 19 -2.38 0.99 -5.69
N CYS A 20 -3.57 1.17 -5.15
CA CYS A 20 -4.69 1.70 -5.92
C CYS A 20 -4.42 3.15 -6.31
N ASP A 21 -4.50 3.44 -7.62
CA ASP A 21 -4.28 4.76 -8.21
C ASP A 21 -5.59 5.35 -8.77
N CYS A 22 -6.73 4.95 -8.22
CA CYS A 22 -8.05 5.31 -8.75
C CYS A 22 -8.35 6.82 -8.78
N GLY A 23 -7.49 7.69 -8.24
CA GLY A 23 -7.63 9.15 -8.28
C GLY A 23 -8.73 9.71 -7.38
N PHE A 24 -9.63 8.87 -6.88
CA PHE A 24 -10.75 9.22 -6.01
C PHE A 24 -10.42 9.19 -4.51
N GLY A 25 -9.16 8.95 -4.14
CA GLY A 25 -8.75 8.92 -2.73
C GLY A 25 -9.40 7.78 -1.95
N CYS A 26 -9.29 6.54 -2.45
CA CYS A 26 -9.83 5.35 -1.78
C CYS A 26 -9.24 5.09 -0.37
N GLY A 27 -8.27 5.88 0.09
CA GLY A 27 -7.77 5.84 1.47
C GLY A 27 -7.23 4.48 1.88
N GLY A 28 -6.74 3.67 0.94
CA GLY A 28 -6.26 2.32 1.23
C GLY A 28 -7.34 1.27 1.42
N SER A 29 -8.58 1.50 1.00
CA SER A 29 -9.63 0.47 0.99
C SER A 29 -9.48 -0.55 -0.15
N MET A 30 -8.70 -0.21 -1.18
CA MET A 30 -8.52 -1.03 -2.37
C MET A 30 -7.04 -1.29 -2.65
N VAL A 31 -6.78 -2.45 -3.24
CA VAL A 31 -5.46 -2.84 -3.75
C VAL A 31 -5.57 -3.29 -5.19
N LYS A 32 -4.46 -3.16 -5.93
CA LYS A 32 -4.37 -3.60 -7.31
C LYS A 32 -3.73 -4.99 -7.37
N CYS A 33 -4.38 -5.94 -8.03
CA CYS A 33 -3.80 -7.25 -8.26
C CYS A 33 -2.55 -7.10 -9.15
N PRO A 34 -1.40 -7.69 -8.77
CA PRO A 34 -0.17 -7.57 -9.54
C PRO A 34 -0.23 -8.27 -10.90
N GLU A 35 -1.08 -9.30 -11.02
CA GLU A 35 -1.18 -10.12 -12.24
C GLU A 35 -2.17 -9.53 -13.25
N CYS A 36 -3.42 -9.27 -12.83
CA CYS A 36 -4.47 -8.80 -13.74
C CYS A 36 -4.68 -7.28 -13.74
N GLY A 37 -4.07 -6.56 -12.79
CA GLY A 37 -4.18 -5.11 -12.67
C GLY A 37 -5.54 -4.60 -12.19
N LEU A 38 -6.46 -5.48 -11.81
CA LEU A 38 -7.77 -5.10 -11.31
C LEU A 38 -7.69 -4.58 -9.87
N HIS A 39 -8.48 -3.55 -9.57
CA HIS A 39 -8.69 -3.06 -8.22
C HIS A 39 -9.67 -3.97 -7.47
N MET A 40 -9.28 -4.40 -6.29
CA MET A 40 -10.09 -5.23 -5.42
C MET A 40 -10.21 -4.60 -4.05
N ASP A 41 -11.37 -4.78 -3.42
CA ASP A 41 -11.61 -4.37 -2.05
C ASP A 41 -10.85 -5.29 -1.09
N LEU A 42 -10.22 -4.68 -0.09
CA LEU A 42 -9.57 -5.40 0.99
C LEU A 42 -10.59 -5.85 2.04
N PRO A 43 -10.47 -7.08 2.58
CA PRO A 43 -11.18 -7.50 3.78
C PRO A 43 -10.93 -6.53 4.94
N GLU A 44 -11.91 -6.34 5.82
CA GLU A 44 -11.86 -5.35 6.90
C GLU A 44 -10.67 -5.57 7.83
N GLU A 45 -10.31 -6.82 8.08
CA GLU A 45 -9.17 -7.22 8.92
C GLU A 45 -7.81 -6.78 8.33
N LEU A 46 -7.74 -6.55 7.03
CA LEU A 46 -6.53 -6.16 6.30
C LEU A 46 -6.45 -4.67 6.01
N ARG A 47 -7.54 -3.93 6.21
CA ARG A 47 -7.59 -2.50 5.91
C ARG A 47 -6.68 -1.71 6.84
N GLU A 48 -6.69 -2.00 8.14
CA GLU A 48 -5.82 -1.32 9.10
C GLU A 48 -4.33 -1.54 8.79
N GLU A 49 -3.95 -2.77 8.48
CA GLU A 49 -2.57 -3.11 8.12
C GLU A 49 -2.16 -2.44 6.80
N HIS A 50 -3.04 -2.45 5.80
CA HIS A 50 -2.78 -1.79 4.52
C HIS A 50 -2.64 -0.27 4.68
N GLU A 51 -3.51 0.37 5.46
CA GLU A 51 -3.43 1.81 5.70
C GLU A 51 -2.12 2.19 6.38
N ARG A 52 -1.66 1.41 7.37
CA ARG A 52 -0.35 1.59 7.99
C ARG A 52 0.78 1.52 6.96
N ILE A 53 0.80 0.46 6.13
CA ILE A 53 1.83 0.26 5.11
C ILE A 53 1.78 1.36 4.03
N TYR A 54 0.58 1.77 3.63
CA TYR A 54 0.36 2.84 2.66
C TYR A 54 0.93 4.15 3.19
N ASN A 55 0.59 4.52 4.42
CA ASN A 55 1.06 5.73 5.08
C ASN A 55 2.59 5.73 5.20
N GLU A 56 3.21 4.61 5.58
CA GLU A 56 4.67 4.45 5.62
C GLU A 56 5.36 4.64 4.27
N LYS A 57 4.68 4.28 3.17
CA LYS A 57 5.21 4.37 1.80
C LYS A 57 4.93 5.71 1.12
N THR A 58 4.19 6.62 1.76
CA THR A 58 3.89 7.94 1.20
C THR A 58 5.14 8.78 0.97
N ILE A 59 5.03 9.73 0.05
CA ILE A 59 6.10 10.72 -0.21
C ILE A 59 6.39 11.52 1.06
N PHE A 60 5.37 11.88 1.84
CA PHE A 60 5.53 12.62 3.09
C PHE A 60 6.41 11.88 4.09
N THR A 61 6.10 10.61 4.38
CA THR A 61 6.92 9.81 5.32
C THR A 61 8.34 9.59 4.82
N LYS A 62 8.55 9.44 3.50
CA LYS A 62 9.90 9.36 2.93
C LYS A 62 10.67 10.68 3.06
N LEU A 63 9.99 11.82 2.93
CA LEU A 63 10.59 13.14 3.12
C LEU A 63 10.94 13.39 4.58
N GLU A 64 10.06 13.03 5.52
CA GLU A 64 10.31 13.12 6.96
C GLU A 64 11.55 12.32 7.37
N LYS A 65 11.69 11.08 6.89
CA LYS A 65 12.88 10.25 7.14
C LYS A 65 14.16 10.89 6.62
N LYS A 66 14.13 11.43 5.40
CA LYS A 66 15.30 12.14 4.83
C LYS A 66 15.67 13.39 5.62
N LEU A 67 14.68 14.17 6.06
CA LEU A 67 14.92 15.35 6.89
C LEU A 67 15.62 14.97 8.20
N ALA A 68 15.15 13.92 8.87
CA ALA A 68 15.78 13.41 10.09
C ALA A 68 17.22 12.90 9.86
N GLU A 69 17.50 12.24 8.73
CA GLU A 69 18.85 11.80 8.35
C GLU A 69 19.81 12.97 8.07
N ASP A 70 19.31 14.04 7.48
CA ASP A 70 20.12 15.23 7.16
C ASP A 70 20.43 16.08 8.40
N GLU A 71 19.51 16.12 9.38
CA GLU A 71 19.75 16.75 10.69
C GLU A 71 20.85 16.02 11.49
N GLN A 72 20.91 14.69 11.41
CA GLN A 72 21.94 13.88 12.09
C GLN A 72 23.34 14.03 11.50
N LYS A 73 23.47 14.41 10.22
CA LYS A 73 24.78 14.62 9.55
C LYS A 73 25.38 16.01 9.84
N GLN A 74 24.62 16.91 10.45
CA GLN A 74 25.08 18.27 10.80
C GLN A 74 25.56 18.40 12.25
N GLN A 75 25.51 17.31 13.04
CA GLN A 75 26.16 17.18 14.35
C GLN A 75 27.46 16.39 14.25
#